data_AF-A0A970RKX4-F1
#
_entry.id   AF-A0A970RKX4-F1
#
_cell.length_a   1.000
_cell.length_b   1.000
_cell.length_c   1.000
_cell.angle_alpha   90.00
_cell.angle_beta   90.00
_cell.angle_gamma   90.00
#
_symmetry.space_group_name_H-M   'P 1'
#
loop_
_entity.id
_entity.type
_entity.pdbx_description
1 polymer ?
#
loop_
_entity_poly.entity_id
_entity_poly.type
_entity_poly.pdbx_seq_one_letter_code
_entity_poly.pdbx_strand_id
1 'polypeptide(L)' 'MEKKITVAGFGGQGVMVIGQMLGYASCKAGRNALFLPKYGPEQRGGTANCS' A
#
# COMPACT_ATOMS: atom_id res chain seq x y z
N MET A 1 -12.51 -15.74 -3.48
CA MET A 1 -11.62 -15.71 -2.31
C MET A 1 -10.97 -14.33 -2.26
N GLU A 2 -11.17 -13.60 -1.17
CA GLU A 2 -10.52 -12.31 -0.93
C GLU A 2 -9.08 -12.55 -0.46
N LYS A 3 -8.14 -11.70 -0.90
CA LYS A 3 -6.75 -11.70 -0.43
C LYS A 3 -6.42 -10.31 0.10
N LYS A 4 -5.96 -10.24 1.35
CA LYS A 4 -5.53 -8.99 2.00
C LYS A 4 -4.01 -9.01 2.17
N ILE A 5 -3.34 -7.93 1.76
CA ILE A 5 -1.89 -7.78 1.83
C ILE A 5 -1.61 -6.47 2.57
N THR A 6 -0.89 -6.54 3.68
CA THR A 6 -0.47 -5.33 4.42
C THR A 6 1.01 -5.06 4.15
N VAL A 7 1.33 -3.83 3.75
CA VAL A 7 2.70 -3.33 3.65
C VAL A 7 2.87 -2.24 4.72
N ALA A 8 3.90 -2.35 5.56
CA ALA A 8 4.14 -1.41 6.66
C ALA A 8 5.63 -1.08 6.77
N GLY A 9 5.92 0.14 7.24
CA GLY A 9 7.27 0.63 7.46
C GLY A 9 7.28 2.10 7.85
N PHE A 10 8.40 2.77 7.59
CA PHE A 10 8.55 4.20 7.86
C PHE A 10 8.28 5.05 6.61
N GLY A 11 7.71 6.23 6.81
CA GLY A 11 7.47 7.23 5.77
C GLY A 11 8.77 7.61 5.07
N GLY A 12 8.74 7.63 3.73
CA GLY A 12 9.92 7.87 2.89
C GLY A 12 10.69 6.62 2.44
N GLN A 13 10.27 5.42 2.83
CA GLN A 13 10.89 4.14 2.41
C GLN A 13 10.15 3.43 1.26
N GLY A 14 9.15 4.07 0.67
CA GLY A 14 8.42 3.51 -0.48
C GLY A 14 7.24 2.57 -0.15
N VAL A 15 6.83 2.44 1.12
CA VAL A 15 5.68 1.61 1.55
C VAL A 15 4.42 1.83 0.69
N MET A 16 4.08 3.09 0.46
CA MET A 16 2.91 3.49 -0.34
C MET A 16 3.04 3.09 -1.82
N VAL A 17 4.24 3.23 -2.37
CA VAL A 17 4.54 2.90 -3.78
C VAL A 17 4.38 1.39 -3.99
N ILE A 18 4.86 0.58 -3.04
CA ILE A 18 4.72 -0.88 -3.11
C ILE A 18 3.24 -1.29 -3.13
N GLY A 19 2.42 -0.74 -2.23
CA GLY A 19 0.99 -1.06 -2.20
C GLY A 19 0.25 -0.62 -3.47
N GLN A 20 0.58 0.56 -4.02
CA GLN A 20 0.02 1.00 -5.30
C GLN A 20 0.43 0.07 -6.45
N MET A 21 1.71 -0.31 -6.53
CA MET A 21 2.20 -1.25 -7.54
C MET A 21 1.50 -2.61 -7.48
N LEU A 22 1.25 -3.13 -6.27
CA LEU A 22 0.48 -4.36 -6.08
C LEU A 22 -0.97 -4.22 -6.55
N GLY A 23 -1.60 -3.08 -6.27
CA GLY A 23 -2.93 -2.75 -6.79
C GLY A 23 -2.97 -2.71 -8.32
N TYR A 24 -2.04 -1.98 -8.94
CA TYR A 24 -1.92 -1.91 -10.39
C TYR A 24 -1.65 -3.27 -11.03
N ALA A 25 -0.74 -4.07 -10.47
CA ALA A 25 -0.47 -5.42 -10.93
C ALA A 25 -1.69 -6.33 -10.82
N SER A 26 -2.48 -6.20 -9.75
CA SER A 26 -3.72 -6.95 -9.54
C SER A 26 -4.77 -6.58 -10.59
N CYS A 27 -5.00 -5.29 -10.83
CA CYS A 27 -5.89 -4.81 -11.89
C CYS A 27 -5.44 -5.27 -13.28
N LYS A 28 -4.13 -5.19 -13.58
CA LYS A 28 -3.55 -5.66 -14.85
C LYS A 28 -3.73 -7.17 -15.03
N ALA A 29 -3.79 -7.94 -13.94
CA ALA A 29 -4.06 -9.36 -13.96
C ALA A 29 -5.57 -9.70 -13.96
N GLY A 30 -6.45 -8.72 -14.24
CA GLY A 30 -7.90 -8.91 -14.33
C GLY A 30 -8.59 -9.11 -12.98
N ARG A 31 -7.95 -8.72 -11.87
CA ARG A 31 -8.51 -8.83 -10.51
C ARG A 31 -8.94 -7.47 -9.99
N ASN A 32 -9.98 -7.46 -9.15
CA ASN A 32 -10.36 -6.26 -8.41
C ASN A 32 -9.37 -6.04 -7.25
N ALA A 33 -8.89 -4.82 -7.11
CA ALA A 33 -7.98 -4.41 -6.05
C ALA A 33 -8.49 -3.13 -5.37
N LEU A 34 -8.31 -3.06 -4.06
CA LEU A 34 -8.58 -1.87 -3.25
C LEU A 34 -7.26 -1.52 -2.55
N PHE A 35 -6.90 -0.24 -2.58
CA PHE A 35 -5.70 0.28 -1.92
C PHE A 35 -6.13 1.21 -0.78
N LEU A 36 -5.78 0.84 0.45
CA LEU A 36 -6.15 1.55 1.68
C LEU A 36 -4.89 2.04 2.40
N PRO A 37 -4.44 3.27 2.14
CA PRO A 37 -3.29 3.84 2.82
C PRO A 37 -3.63 4.36 4.23
N LYS A 38 -2.67 4.27 5.13
CA LYS A 38 -2.71 4.81 6.49
C LYS A 38 -1.33 5.32 6.89
N TYR A 39 -1.21 6.62 7.03
CA TYR A 39 0.00 7.30 7.49
C TYR A 39 -0.41 8.49 8.39
N GLY A 40 0.47 8.87 9.30
CA GLY A 40 0.30 10.06 10.14
C GLY A 40 0.52 11.36 9.35
N PRO A 41 0.40 12.54 10.00
CA PRO A 41 0.69 13.83 9.36
C PRO A 41 2.13 13.95 8.82
N GLU A 42 3.04 13.12 9.33
CA GLU A 42 4.43 13.05 8.90
C GLU A 42 4.59 12.23 7.61
N GLN A 43 4.76 12.90 6.47
CA GLN A 43 5.05 12.25 5.18
C GLN A 43 6.39 11.49 5.16
N ARG A 44 7.30 11.80 6.10
CA ARG A 44 8.62 11.17 6.25
C ARG A 44 8.93 10.98 7.74
N GLY A 45 9.51 9.83 8.11
CA GLY A 45 9.90 9.53 9.49
C GLY A 45 8.82 8.91 10.38
N GLY A 46 7.53 9.19 10.12
CA GLY A 46 6.41 8.55 10.82
C GLY A 46 6.11 7.11 10.34
N THR A 47 5.24 6.41 11.05
CA THR A 47 4.74 5.08 10.62
C THR A 47 3.83 5.23 9.42
N ALA A 48 4.10 4.47 8.36
CA ALA A 48 3.28 4.38 7.16
C ALA A 48 2.90 2.91 6.90
N ASN A 49 1.64 2.67 6.57
CA ASN A 49 1.15 1.36 6.16
C ASN A 49 0.08 1.49 5.09
N CYS A 50 -0.13 0.42 4.32
CA CYS A 50 -1.25 0.30 3.40
C CYS A 50 -1.75 -1.15 3.36
N SER A 51 -3.03 -1.33 3.03
CA SER A 51 -3.70 -2.63 2.87
C SER A 51 -4.45 -2.74 1.56
#